data_AF-A0A7W1AZ40-F1
#
_entry.id   AF-A0A7W1AZ40-F1
#
_cell.length_a   1.000
_cell.length_b   1.000
_cell.length_c   1.000
_cell.angle_alpha   90.00
_cell.angle_beta   90.00
_cell.angle_gamma   90.00
#
_symmetry.space_group_name_H-M   'P 1'
#
loop_
_entity.id
_entity.type
_entity.pdbx_description
1 polymer ?
#
loop_
_entity_poly.entity_id
_entity_poly.type
_entity_poly.pdbx_seq_one_letter_code
_entity_poly.pdbx_strand_id
1 'polypeptide(L)'
;FSGEVALYEKIADIRRLHGCAILLVSHDLHVVMAASDHVVCLNGHVCCAGIPREVAEAPEYLRLFGPRAASTVAIYRHHHNHVHGLHGEVLDAGQCSCGRQHDQ
;
A
#
# COMPACT_ATOMS: atom_id res chain seq x y z
N PHE A 1 -12.58 10.56 -12.00
CA PHE A 1 -11.24 10.24 -11.47
C PHE A 1 -10.53 9.09 -12.22
N SER A 2 -10.86 8.75 -13.48
CA SER A 2 -10.17 7.62 -14.15
C SER A 2 -8.83 8.00 -14.78
N GLY A 3 -8.62 9.28 -15.14
CA GLY A 3 -7.38 9.72 -15.79
C GLY A 3 -6.15 9.67 -14.89
N GLU A 4 -6.32 9.96 -13.60
CA GLU A 4 -5.22 9.93 -12.62
C GLU A 4 -4.77 8.48 -12.34
N VAL A 5 -5.70 7.55 -12.16
CA VAL A 5 -5.40 6.13 -12.01
C VAL A 5 -4.65 5.59 -13.23
N ALA A 6 -5.15 5.90 -14.44
CA ALA A 6 -4.52 5.47 -15.69
C ALA A 6 -3.08 6.02 -15.84
N LEU A 7 -2.82 7.23 -15.35
CA LEU A 7 -1.49 7.82 -15.34
C LEU A 7 -0.54 7.00 -14.45
N TYR A 8 -0.92 6.70 -13.21
CA TYR A 8 -0.08 5.94 -12.28
C TYR A 8 0.14 4.49 -12.71
N GLU A 9 -0.87 3.85 -13.31
CA GLU A 9 -0.71 2.54 -13.94
C GLU A 9 0.34 2.59 -15.05
N LYS A 10 0.31 3.64 -15.89
CA LYS A 10 1.30 3.79 -16.97
C LYS A 10 2.71 4.03 -16.45
N ILE A 11 2.85 4.81 -15.39
CA ILE A 11 4.13 5.03 -14.71
C ILE A 11 4.68 3.70 -14.18
N ALA A 12 3.82 2.87 -13.57
CA ALA A 12 4.21 1.55 -13.09
C ALA A 12 4.61 0.60 -14.24
N ASP A 13 3.92 0.66 -15.39
CA ASP A 13 4.32 -0.08 -16.61
C ASP A 13 5.70 0.33 -17.10
N ILE A 14 5.98 1.65 -17.16
CA ILE A 14 7.29 2.18 -17.60
C ILE A 14 8.40 1.70 -16.67
N ARG A 15 8.18 1.75 -15.35
CA ARG A 15 9.10 1.21 -14.34
C ARG A 15 9.44 -0.26 -14.64
N ARG A 16 8.41 -1.09 -14.87
CA ARG A 16 8.57 -2.53 -15.16
C ARG A 16 9.29 -2.77 -16.48
N LEU A 17 8.93 -2.03 -17.52
CA LEU A 17 9.47 -2.18 -18.87
C LEU A 17 10.96 -1.83 -18.93
N HIS A 18 11.37 -0.76 -18.23
CA HIS A 18 12.72 -0.24 -18.28
C HIS A 18 13.61 -0.67 -17.09
N GLY A 19 13.03 -1.31 -16.06
CA GLY A 19 13.75 -1.71 -14.86
C GLY A 19 14.39 -0.53 -14.11
N CYS A 20 13.79 0.66 -14.18
CA CYS A 20 14.33 1.89 -13.60
C CYS A 20 13.65 2.26 -12.27
N ALA A 21 14.30 3.13 -11.50
CA ALA A 21 13.68 3.76 -10.34
C ALA A 21 12.85 4.97 -10.78
N ILE A 22 11.69 5.18 -10.15
CA ILE A 22 10.84 6.35 -10.36
C ILE A 22 10.73 7.11 -9.04
N LEU A 23 11.10 8.39 -9.08
CA LEU A 23 10.83 9.32 -7.98
C LEU A 23 9.51 10.04 -8.27
N LEU A 24 8.48 9.72 -7.50
CA LEU A 24 7.19 10.36 -7.58
C LEU A 24 7.05 11.40 -6.47
N VAL A 25 6.66 12.64 -6.84
CA VAL A 25 6.31 13.70 -5.88
C VAL A 25 4.83 14.02 -6.08
N SER A 26 4.02 13.75 -5.07
CA SER A 26 2.58 13.98 -5.11
C SER A 26 2.05 14.50 -3.78
N HIS A 27 0.90 15.16 -3.84
CA HIS A 27 0.11 15.60 -2.69
C HIS A 27 -1.02 14.63 -2.36
N ASP A 28 -1.31 13.65 -3.23
CA ASP A 28 -2.26 12.58 -2.93
C ASP A 28 -1.56 11.43 -2.21
N LEU A 29 -1.78 11.37 -0.90
CA LEU A 29 -1.25 10.33 -0.03
C LEU A 29 -1.73 8.93 -0.43
N HIS A 30 -2.95 8.77 -0.95
CA HIS A 30 -3.49 7.45 -1.30
C HIS A 30 -2.64 6.80 -2.38
N VAL A 31 -2.26 7.57 -3.39
CA VAL A 31 -1.44 7.07 -4.48
C VAL A 31 -0.01 6.85 -4.03
N VAL A 32 0.59 7.81 -3.31
CA VAL A 32 1.97 7.68 -2.83
C VAL A 32 2.13 6.40 -2.01
N MET A 33 1.19 6.14 -1.12
CA MET A 33 1.22 4.96 -0.24
C MET A 33 0.96 3.65 -0.99
N ALA A 34 0.16 3.65 -2.06
CA ALA A 34 -0.15 2.45 -2.83
C ALA A 34 0.88 2.12 -3.91
N ALA A 35 1.50 3.12 -4.52
CA ALA A 35 2.34 2.95 -5.71
C ALA A 35 3.85 2.91 -5.41
N SER A 36 4.26 3.28 -4.19
CA SER A 36 5.68 3.43 -3.84
C SER A 36 6.18 2.31 -2.95
N ASP A 37 7.39 1.80 -3.23
CA ASP A 37 8.06 0.84 -2.35
C ASP A 37 8.64 1.54 -1.10
N HIS A 38 8.94 2.84 -1.22
CA HIS A 38 9.53 3.65 -0.17
C HIS A 38 8.96 5.08 -0.24
N VAL A 39 8.67 5.67 0.91
CA VAL A 39 8.06 7.00 1.05
C VAL A 39 8.98 7.88 1.88
N VAL A 40 9.04 9.16 1.52
CA VAL A 40 9.76 10.19 2.28
C VAL A 40 8.82 11.37 2.48
N CYS A 41 8.58 11.74 3.74
CA CYS A 41 7.78 12.90 4.08
C CYS A 41 8.65 14.12 4.33
N LEU A 42 8.27 15.26 3.73
CA LEU A 42 9.01 16.51 3.80
C LEU A 42 8.15 17.62 4.43
N ASN A 43 8.66 18.29 5.47
CA ASN A 43 8.11 19.54 6.03
C ASN A 43 9.27 20.51 6.34
N GLY A 44 9.96 20.96 5.29
CA GLY A 44 11.21 21.74 5.42
C GLY A 44 12.44 20.94 5.91
N HIS A 45 12.22 19.69 6.29
CA HIS A 45 13.21 18.66 6.63
C HIS A 45 12.59 17.28 6.34
N VAL A 46 13.40 16.22 6.38
CA VAL A 46 12.90 14.84 6.32
C VAL A 46 12.26 14.50 7.66
N CYS A 47 10.93 14.38 7.68
CA CYS A 47 10.18 14.10 8.91
C CYS A 47 10.12 12.61 9.20
N CYS A 48 9.94 11.80 8.16
CA CYS A 48 9.94 10.35 8.24
C CYS A 48 10.24 9.74 6.86
N ALA A 49 10.75 8.52 6.87
CA ALA A 49 11.17 7.80 5.68
C ALA A 49 11.09 6.29 5.95
N GLY A 50 10.64 5.52 4.97
CA GLY A 50 10.53 4.07 5.10
C GLY A 50 9.53 3.47 4.13
N ILE A 51 9.15 2.21 4.35
CA ILE A 51 8.04 1.60 3.61
C ILE A 51 6.71 2.27 4.00
N PRO A 52 5.69 2.30 3.12
CA PRO A 52 4.43 2.99 3.38
C PRO A 52 3.79 2.67 4.73
N ARG A 53 3.87 1.40 5.16
CA ARG A 53 3.32 0.94 6.44
C ARG A 53 3.98 1.62 7.64
N GLU A 54 5.30 1.67 7.68
CA GLU A 54 6.07 2.28 8.78
C GLU A 54 5.82 3.79 8.83
N VAL A 55 5.78 4.43 7.66
CA VAL A 55 5.53 5.88 7.54
C VAL A 55 4.13 6.23 8.03
N ALA A 56 3.11 5.42 7.73
CA ALA A 56 1.74 5.67 8.17
C ALA A 56 1.54 5.55 9.69
N GLU A 57 2.36 4.73 10.36
CA GLU A 57 2.36 4.57 11.82
C GLU A 57 3.25 5.62 12.53
N ALA A 58 4.06 6.38 11.79
CA ALA A 58 4.98 7.36 12.35
C ALA A 58 4.24 8.52 13.05
N PRO A 59 4.62 8.90 14.28
CA PRO A 59 4.02 10.01 15.01
C PRO A 59 4.06 11.34 14.24
N GLU A 60 5.13 11.59 13.47
CA GLU A 60 5.30 12.76 12.63
C GLU A 60 4.27 12.80 11.50
N TYR A 61 4.02 11.66 10.86
CA TYR A 61 3.01 11.53 9.81
C TYR A 61 1.61 11.78 10.37
N LEU A 62 1.29 11.19 11.52
CA LEU A 62 0.02 11.39 12.23
C LEU A 62 -0.19 12.86 12.63
N ARG A 63 0.88 13.55 13.04
CA ARG A 63 0.83 14.98 13.37
C ARG A 63 0.61 15.87 12.14
N LEU A 64 1.20 15.53 10.99
CA LEU A 64 1.11 16.32 9.76
C LEU A 64 -0.23 16.15 9.05
N PHE A 65 -0.74 14.92 8.97
CA PHE A 65 -1.90 14.59 8.13
C PHE A 65 -3.14 14.16 8.94
N GLY A 66 -3.00 14.01 10.26
CA GLY A 66 -4.08 13.63 11.16
C GLY A 66 -4.48 12.15 11.08
N PRO A 67 -5.35 11.69 12.00
CA PRO A 67 -5.79 10.29 12.06
C PRO A 67 -6.58 9.85 10.82
N ARG A 68 -7.24 10.79 10.13
CA ARG A 68 -8.04 10.49 8.93
C ARG A 68 -7.16 10.04 7.76
N ALA A 69 -6.03 10.70 7.52
CA ALA A 69 -5.10 10.27 6.49
C ALA A 69 -4.48 8.90 6.79
N ALA A 70 -4.17 8.62 8.06
CA ALA A 70 -3.73 7.29 8.48
C ALA A 70 -4.85 6.24 8.36
N SER A 71 -6.11 6.61 8.62
CA SER A 71 -7.24 5.71 8.44
C SER A 71 -7.50 5.36 6.97
N THR A 72 -7.22 6.27 6.02
CA THR A 72 -7.33 5.92 4.60
C THR A 72 -6.20 5.01 4.11
N VAL A 73 -5.01 5.07 4.75
CA VAL A 73 -3.98 4.02 4.60
C VAL A 73 -4.45 2.70 5.21
N ALA A 74 -5.20 2.74 6.32
CA ALA A 74 -5.77 1.54 6.93
C ALA A 74 -6.88 0.89 6.08
N ILE A 75 -7.63 1.65 5.27
CA ILE A 75 -8.58 1.11 4.28
C ILE A 75 -7.86 0.38 3.15
N TYR A 76 -6.60 0.74 2.85
CA TYR A 76 -5.76 0.02 1.89
C TYR A 76 -5.21 -1.31 2.44
N ARG A 77 -5.41 -1.64 3.73
CA ARG A 77 -5.16 -3.00 4.25
C ARG A 77 -6.20 -3.98 3.73
N HIS A 78 -6.06 -4.43 2.49
CA HIS A 78 -6.65 -5.70 2.07
C HIS A 78 -5.66 -6.82 2.42
N HIS A 79 -5.66 -7.23 3.70
CA HIS A 79 -5.00 -8.45 4.10
C HIS A 79 -5.83 -9.62 3.55
N HIS A 80 -5.45 -10.18 2.40
CA HIS A 80 -6.12 -11.36 1.86
C HIS A 80 -5.74 -12.59 2.68
N ASN A 81 -6.50 -12.86 3.75
CA ASN A 81 -6.51 -14.15 4.44
C ASN A 81 -7.66 -15.03 3.91
N HIS A 82 -7.85 -15.10 2.61
CA HIS A 82 -8.87 -15.97 2.03
C HIS A 82 -8.41 -16.58 0.71
N VAL A 83 -8.88 -17.78 0.45
CA VAL A 83 -8.64 -18.51 -0.79
C VAL A 83 -9.96 -18.52 -1.57
N HIS A 84 -9.92 -18.21 -2.87
CA HIS A 84 -11.11 -18.31 -3.71
C HIS A 84 -11.25 -19.73 -4.24
N GLY A 85 -12.45 -20.30 -4.09
CA GLY A 85 -12.82 -21.51 -4.80
C GLY A 85 -12.97 -21.27 -6.30
N LEU A 86 -13.07 -22.36 -7.08
CA LEU A 86 -13.19 -22.31 -8.54
C LEU A 86 -14.49 -21.62 -9.02
N HIS A 87 -15.48 -21.44 -8.14
CA HIS A 87 -16.74 -20.75 -8.42
C HIS A 87 -16.81 -19.35 -7.78
N GLY A 88 -15.67 -18.83 -7.29
CA GLY A 88 -15.54 -17.48 -6.75
C GLY A 88 -15.95 -17.30 -5.29
N GLU A 89 -16.28 -18.38 -4.59
CA GLU A 89 -16.59 -18.38 -3.16
C GLU A 89 -15.35 -18.06 -2.31
N VAL A 90 -15.53 -17.22 -1.27
CA VAL A 90 -14.48 -16.85 -0.31
C VAL A 90 -14.40 -17.94 0.76
N LEU A 91 -13.31 -18.71 0.76
CA LEU A 91 -13.04 -19.71 1.79
C LEU A 91 -12.16 -19.08 2.88
N ASP A 92 -12.65 -19.08 4.11
CA ASP A 92 -11.88 -18.68 5.29
C ASP A 92 -10.70 -19.65 5.45
N ALA A 93 -9.47 -19.15 5.45
CA ALA A 93 -8.26 -19.97 5.53
C ALA A 93 -8.13 -20.73 6.87
N GLY A 94 -9.09 -20.59 7.79
CA GLY A 94 -9.17 -21.28 9.07
C GLY A 94 -9.76 -22.69 9.04
N GLN A 95 -10.25 -23.21 7.90
CA GLN A 95 -10.80 -24.58 7.83
C GLN A 95 -10.31 -25.33 6.59
N CYS A 96 -9.01 -25.57 6.50
CA CYS A 96 -8.49 -26.58 5.59
C CYS A 96 -8.59 -27.97 6.27
N SER A 97 -9.34 -28.89 5.68
CA SER A 97 -9.42 -30.30 6.08
C SER A 97 -8.20 -31.13 5.67
N CYS A 98 -7.13 -30.48 5.20
CA CYS A 98 -5.85 -31.12 4.97
C CYS A 98 -5.02 -31.02 6.26
N GLY A 99 -4.76 -32.16 6.91
CA GLY A 99 -4.06 -32.25 8.19
C GLY A 99 -2.58 -31.86 8.15
N ARG A 100 -2.25 -30.62 7.78
CA ARG A 100 -0.88 -30.07 7.88
C ARG A 100 -0.92 -28.74 8.62
N GLN A 101 -0.34 -28.76 9.83
CA GLN A 101 -0.04 -27.57 10.62
C GLN A 101 1.04 -26.75 9.91
N HIS A 102 0.76 -25.48 9.66
CA HIS A 102 1.79 -24.48 9.36
C HIS A 102 1.85 -23.54 10.56
N ASP A 103 2.78 -23.86 11.46
CA ASP A 103 3.19 -22.99 12.55
C ASP A 103 4.02 -21.79 12.04
N GLN A 104 3.92 -20.73 12.85
CA GLN A 104 4.23 -19.32 12.62
C GLN A 104 5.67 -18.98 12.22
#